data_AF-A0A428RK71-F1
#
_entry.id   AF-A0A428RK71-F1
#
_cell.length_a   1.000
_cell.length_b   1.000
_cell.length_c   1.000
_cell.angle_alpha   90.00
_cell.angle_beta   90.00
_cell.angle_gamma   90.00
#
_symmetry.space_group_name_H-M   'P 1'
#
loop_
_entity.id
_entity.type
_entity.pdbx_description
1 polymer ?
#
loop_
_entity_poly.entity_id
_entity_poly.type
_entity_poly.pdbx_seq_one_letter_code
_entity_poly.pdbx_strand_id
1 'polypeptide(L)'
;MSSQRIDKLISYTLRFLNDVAEKWEAILPHDNLPPSFGNTGKWVALVQEILVGVEDQQKANNLDPDDPMILEAIESTKGAAKALSAIFRAVADVSETEREGCYEEFLRKPGSVGIETVLLQLLQGPHELVNECIIEATVDQDHQLAEAINELVVSQPPTPMNLTAAVAHHGKGDIFSNASNGRQNINKGNGAQYISDRMSLDSKPRS
;
A
#
# COMPACT_ATOMS: atom_id res chain seq x y z
N MET A 1 15.09 31.58 -7.31
CA MET A 1 15.38 30.45 -6.37
C MET A 1 14.34 29.34 -6.47
N SER A 2 13.19 29.58 -7.09
CA SER A 2 12.04 28.67 -7.12
C SER A 2 12.08 27.58 -8.18
N SER A 3 12.54 27.86 -9.39
CA SER A 3 12.80 26.81 -10.42
C SER A 3 13.75 25.72 -9.89
N GLN A 4 14.77 26.09 -9.09
CA GLN A 4 15.66 25.13 -8.43
C GLN A 4 14.96 24.20 -7.42
N ARG A 5 13.76 24.55 -6.93
CA ARG A 5 13.02 23.72 -5.97
C ARG A 5 12.32 22.58 -6.69
N ILE A 6 11.51 22.89 -7.70
CA ILE A 6 10.81 21.88 -8.50
C ILE A 6 11.81 20.95 -9.22
N ASP A 7 12.92 21.47 -9.75
CA ASP A 7 13.97 20.65 -10.38
C ASP A 7 14.54 19.59 -9.43
N LYS A 8 14.81 20.00 -8.18
CA LYS A 8 15.29 19.09 -7.14
C LYS A 8 14.25 18.05 -6.78
N LEU A 9 12.98 18.43 -6.71
CA LEU A 9 11.88 17.50 -6.42
C LEU A 9 11.74 16.46 -7.53
N ILE A 10 11.73 16.88 -8.78
CA ILE A 10 11.68 15.98 -9.95
C ILE A 10 12.91 15.05 -9.92
N SER A 11 14.11 15.62 -9.78
CA SER A 11 15.37 14.83 -9.74
C SER A 11 15.37 13.77 -8.64
N TYR A 12 14.91 14.10 -7.43
CA TYR A 12 14.82 13.12 -6.34
C TYR A 12 13.76 12.06 -6.58
N THR A 13 12.62 12.44 -7.16
CA THR A 13 11.54 11.51 -7.50
C THR A 13 12.02 10.50 -8.55
N LEU A 14 12.60 10.99 -9.65
CA LEU A 14 13.18 10.15 -10.71
C LEU A 14 14.26 9.20 -10.17
N ARG A 15 15.09 9.65 -9.21
CA ARG A 15 16.07 8.77 -8.56
C ARG A 15 15.42 7.58 -7.84
N PHE A 16 14.33 7.81 -7.10
CA PHE A 16 13.61 6.71 -6.44
C PHE A 16 12.91 5.79 -7.45
N LEU A 17 12.33 6.35 -8.51
CA LEU A 17 11.69 5.57 -9.57
C LEU A 17 12.70 4.69 -10.34
N ASN A 18 13.90 5.21 -10.61
CA ASN A 18 14.97 4.42 -11.22
C ASN A 18 15.42 3.27 -10.31
N ASP A 19 15.52 3.51 -9.00
CA ASP A 19 15.82 2.45 -8.03
C ASP A 19 14.72 1.38 -7.99
N VAL A 20 13.44 1.79 -8.04
CA VAL A 20 12.32 0.84 -8.15
C VAL A 20 12.43 0.02 -9.43
N ALA A 21 12.66 0.64 -10.58
CA ALA A 21 12.78 -0.06 -11.86
C ALA A 21 13.93 -1.08 -11.85
N GLU A 22 15.10 -0.70 -11.33
CA GLU A 22 16.25 -1.60 -11.19
C GLU A 22 15.90 -2.81 -10.30
N LYS A 23 15.25 -2.57 -9.16
CA LYS A 23 14.88 -3.66 -8.23
C LYS A 23 13.72 -4.50 -8.74
N TRP A 24 12.80 -3.90 -9.49
CA TRP A 24 11.70 -4.61 -10.14
C TRP A 24 12.23 -5.68 -11.10
N GLU A 25 13.17 -5.33 -11.97
CA GLU A 25 13.85 -6.29 -12.85
C GLU A 25 14.59 -7.38 -12.06
N ALA A 26 15.26 -7.00 -10.96
CA ALA A 26 16.01 -7.94 -10.13
C ALA A 26 15.14 -8.98 -9.41
N ILE A 27 13.84 -8.70 -9.22
CA ILE A 27 12.91 -9.59 -8.52
C ILE A 27 11.96 -10.35 -9.45
N LEU A 28 12.26 -10.43 -10.74
CA LEU A 28 11.56 -11.36 -11.63
C LEU A 28 11.91 -12.83 -11.26
N PRO A 29 10.96 -13.78 -11.40
CA PRO A 29 9.53 -13.58 -11.60
C PRO A 29 8.81 -13.10 -10.32
N HIS A 30 7.62 -12.51 -10.48
CA HIS A 30 6.84 -11.93 -9.37
C HIS A 30 5.77 -12.88 -8.80
N ASP A 31 5.81 -14.16 -9.12
CA ASP A 31 4.70 -15.10 -8.92
C ASP A 31 4.28 -15.26 -7.45
N ASN A 32 5.20 -15.05 -6.51
CA ASN A 32 4.98 -15.16 -5.06
C ASN A 32 4.68 -13.80 -4.39
N LEU A 33 4.38 -12.77 -5.17
CA LEU A 33 4.11 -11.42 -4.67
C LEU A 33 2.72 -10.94 -5.12
N PRO A 34 2.14 -9.91 -4.47
CA PRO A 34 0.90 -9.31 -4.92
C PRO A 34 0.94 -8.94 -6.40
N PRO A 35 -0.17 -9.08 -7.16
CA PRO A 35 -0.20 -8.81 -8.60
C PRO A 35 0.32 -7.42 -8.99
N SER A 36 0.14 -6.43 -8.11
CA SER A 36 0.63 -5.07 -8.29
C SER A 36 2.15 -4.95 -8.45
N PHE A 37 2.93 -5.93 -7.94
CA PHE A 37 4.36 -6.00 -8.23
C PHE A 37 4.62 -6.16 -9.72
N GLY A 38 3.83 -6.99 -10.42
CA GLY A 38 3.95 -7.16 -11.88
C GLY A 38 3.63 -5.90 -12.67
N ASN A 39 2.62 -5.14 -12.23
CA ASN A 39 2.21 -3.90 -12.92
C ASN A 39 3.11 -2.69 -12.59
N THR A 40 3.96 -2.79 -11.55
CA THR A 40 4.79 -1.67 -11.09
C THR A 40 5.69 -1.11 -12.18
N GLY A 41 6.33 -1.97 -12.99
CA GLY A 41 7.21 -1.54 -14.07
C GLY A 41 6.53 -0.57 -15.04
N LYS A 42 5.31 -0.91 -15.51
CA LYS A 42 4.50 -0.06 -16.40
C LYS A 42 4.19 1.30 -15.76
N TRP A 43 3.70 1.29 -14.53
CA TRP A 43 3.24 2.51 -13.87
C TRP A 43 4.38 3.44 -13.43
N VAL A 44 5.52 2.87 -13.03
CA VAL A 44 6.74 3.63 -12.75
C VAL A 44 7.25 4.33 -14.01
N ALA A 45 7.30 3.63 -15.15
CA ALA A 45 7.71 4.21 -16.42
C ALA A 45 6.80 5.36 -16.84
N LEU A 46 5.47 5.20 -16.73
CA LEU A 46 4.50 6.26 -17.02
C LEU A 46 4.75 7.52 -16.20
N VAL A 47 4.96 7.39 -14.89
CA VAL A 47 5.22 8.54 -14.01
C VAL A 47 6.57 9.18 -14.33
N GLN A 48 7.59 8.41 -14.69
CA GLN A 48 8.88 8.95 -15.14
C GLN A 48 8.72 9.81 -16.40
N GLU A 49 7.99 9.32 -17.40
CA GLU A 49 7.73 10.06 -18.64
C GLU A 49 7.01 11.39 -18.37
N ILE A 50 5.98 11.36 -17.51
CA ILE A 50 5.24 12.57 -17.15
C ILE A 50 6.15 13.56 -16.42
N LEU A 51 6.94 13.11 -15.44
CA LEU A 51 7.85 14.00 -14.69
C LEU A 51 8.94 14.61 -15.57
N VAL A 52 9.44 13.88 -16.57
CA VAL A 52 10.33 14.44 -17.59
C VAL A 52 9.61 15.50 -18.43
N GLY A 53 8.35 15.25 -18.81
CA GLY A 53 7.52 16.25 -19.49
C GLY A 53 7.28 17.52 -18.67
N VAL A 54 7.09 17.39 -17.36
CA VAL A 54 7.00 18.55 -16.44
C VAL A 54 8.31 19.34 -16.41
N GLU A 55 9.46 18.66 -16.37
CA GLU A 55 10.77 19.30 -16.42
C GLU A 55 10.97 20.09 -17.73
N ASP A 56 10.55 19.52 -18.86
CA ASP A 56 10.66 20.16 -20.17
C ASP A 56 9.73 21.38 -20.30
N GLN A 57 8.49 21.28 -19.82
CA GLN A 57 7.54 22.41 -19.78
C GLN A 57 8.04 23.54 -18.87
N GLN A 58 8.68 23.18 -17.75
CA GLN A 58 9.28 24.17 -16.85
C GLN A 58 10.48 24.87 -17.48
N LYS A 59 11.37 24.13 -18.19
CA LYS A 59 12.47 24.72 -18.99
C LYS A 59 11.98 25.64 -20.11
N ALA A 60 10.82 25.34 -20.67
CA ALA A 60 10.15 26.18 -21.67
C ALA A 60 9.50 27.45 -21.07
N ASN A 61 9.46 27.59 -19.74
CA ASN A 61 8.73 28.63 -19.00
C ASN A 61 7.21 28.56 -19.18
N ASN A 62 6.66 27.37 -19.43
CA ASN A 62 5.22 27.15 -19.54
C ASN A 62 4.55 26.86 -18.19
N LEU A 63 5.35 26.63 -17.13
CA LEU A 63 4.88 26.35 -15.78
C LEU A 63 5.35 27.41 -14.79
N ASP A 64 4.51 27.76 -13.84
CA ASP A 64 4.93 28.53 -12.67
C ASP A 64 5.68 27.61 -11.69
N PRO A 65 7.00 27.82 -11.47
CA PRO A 65 7.79 26.97 -10.58
C PRO A 65 7.42 27.13 -9.09
N ASP A 66 6.63 28.14 -8.73
CA ASP A 66 6.11 28.38 -7.39
C ASP A 66 4.65 27.96 -7.21
N ASP A 67 4.03 27.35 -8.22
CA ASP A 67 2.67 26.84 -8.13
C ASP A 67 2.56 25.82 -6.98
N PRO A 68 1.72 26.09 -5.96
CA PRO A 68 1.61 25.22 -4.80
C PRO A 68 1.05 23.83 -5.17
N MET A 69 0.16 23.73 -6.16
CA MET A 69 -0.42 22.46 -6.59
C MET A 69 0.65 21.59 -7.26
N ILE A 70 1.50 22.18 -8.11
CA ILE A 70 2.63 21.45 -8.72
C ILE A 70 3.60 20.96 -7.64
N LEU A 71 3.97 21.83 -6.70
CA LEU A 71 4.91 21.48 -5.64
C LEU A 71 4.35 20.39 -4.72
N GLU A 72 3.08 20.46 -4.33
CA GLU A 72 2.43 19.47 -3.48
C GLU A 72 2.27 18.12 -4.19
N ALA A 73 1.83 18.12 -5.46
CA ALA A 73 1.68 16.91 -6.25
C ALA A 73 3.02 16.18 -6.44
N ILE A 74 4.10 16.89 -6.79
CA ILE A 74 5.43 16.28 -6.95
C ILE A 74 6.00 15.83 -5.60
N GLU A 75 5.77 16.58 -4.51
CA GLU A 75 6.19 16.17 -3.16
C GLU A 75 5.50 14.88 -2.71
N SER A 76 4.19 14.76 -2.97
CA SER A 76 3.41 13.55 -2.73
C SER A 76 3.94 12.37 -3.55
N THR A 77 4.13 12.58 -4.86
CA THR A 77 4.68 11.59 -5.81
C THR A 77 6.07 11.12 -5.36
N LYS A 78 6.93 12.03 -4.90
CA LYS A 78 8.26 11.71 -4.32
C LYS A 78 8.14 10.84 -3.08
N GLY A 79 7.20 11.16 -2.19
CA GLY A 79 6.92 10.38 -0.99
C GLY A 79 6.53 8.94 -1.34
N ALA A 80 5.63 8.78 -2.30
CA ALA A 80 5.19 7.48 -2.80
C ALA A 80 6.34 6.72 -3.48
N ALA A 81 7.12 7.36 -4.37
CA ALA A 81 8.27 6.76 -5.03
C ALA A 81 9.32 6.26 -4.01
N LYS A 82 9.56 7.03 -2.95
CA LYS A 82 10.46 6.63 -1.85
C LYS A 82 9.92 5.43 -1.08
N ALA A 83 8.63 5.39 -0.77
CA ALA A 83 8.00 4.26 -0.10
C ALA A 83 8.05 2.99 -0.97
N LEU A 84 7.82 3.15 -2.28
CA LEU A 84 7.89 2.06 -3.25
C LEU A 84 9.32 1.50 -3.35
N SER A 85 10.33 2.38 -3.43
CA SER A 85 11.74 2.00 -3.38
C SER A 85 12.07 1.19 -2.11
N ALA A 86 11.51 1.57 -0.96
CA ALA A 86 11.71 0.82 0.28
C ALA A 86 11.06 -0.59 0.24
N ILE A 87 9.87 -0.72 -0.37
CA ILE A 87 9.21 -2.02 -0.56
C ILE A 87 10.07 -2.93 -1.44
N PHE A 88 10.48 -2.45 -2.61
CA PHE A 88 11.25 -3.25 -3.56
C PHE A 88 12.62 -3.65 -3.01
N ARG A 89 13.30 -2.75 -2.29
CA ARG A 89 14.55 -3.09 -1.62
C ARG A 89 14.39 -4.16 -0.55
N ALA A 90 13.26 -4.19 0.16
CA ALA A 90 13.02 -5.20 1.19
C ALA A 90 12.89 -6.62 0.64
N VAL A 91 12.44 -6.77 -0.62
CA VAL A 91 12.27 -8.07 -1.27
C VAL A 91 13.37 -8.41 -2.27
N ALA A 92 14.22 -7.45 -2.64
CA ALA A 92 15.25 -7.63 -3.67
C ALA A 92 16.42 -8.53 -3.26
N ASP A 93 16.84 -8.48 -2.00
CA ASP A 93 18.05 -9.15 -1.53
C ASP A 93 17.81 -10.59 -1.02
N VAL A 94 16.60 -11.12 -1.21
CA VAL A 94 16.20 -12.45 -0.75
C VAL A 94 15.84 -13.38 -1.90
N SER A 95 15.86 -14.70 -1.63
CA SER A 95 15.50 -15.69 -2.64
C SER A 95 14.01 -15.57 -3.01
N GLU A 96 13.64 -16.00 -4.22
CA GLU A 96 12.26 -15.93 -4.73
C GLU A 96 11.23 -16.54 -3.77
N THR A 97 11.59 -17.64 -3.09
CA THR A 97 10.73 -18.34 -2.13
C THR A 97 10.55 -17.61 -0.80
N GLU A 98 11.41 -16.62 -0.50
CA GLU A 98 11.40 -15.85 0.75
C GLU A 98 10.74 -14.47 0.58
N ARG A 99 10.56 -14.01 -0.66
CA ARG A 99 10.06 -12.66 -0.98
C ARG A 99 8.71 -12.35 -0.35
N GLU A 100 7.76 -13.30 -0.38
CA GLU A 100 6.44 -13.14 0.23
C GLU A 100 6.56 -12.86 1.73
N GLY A 101 7.33 -13.70 2.44
CA GLY A 101 7.57 -13.53 3.88
C GLY A 101 8.25 -12.20 4.20
N CYS A 102 9.25 -11.79 3.41
CA CYS A 102 9.92 -10.50 3.60
C CYS A 102 8.97 -9.30 3.35
N TYR A 103 8.07 -9.42 2.37
CA TYR A 103 7.04 -8.41 2.13
C TYR A 103 6.05 -8.34 3.30
N GLU A 104 5.57 -9.48 3.81
CA GLU A 104 4.70 -9.51 4.99
C GLU A 104 5.39 -8.88 6.22
N GLU A 105 6.67 -9.19 6.46
CA GLU A 105 7.44 -8.59 7.54
C GLU A 105 7.63 -7.08 7.36
N PHE A 106 7.80 -6.61 6.12
CA PHE A 106 7.83 -5.20 5.80
C PHE A 106 6.50 -4.52 6.19
N LEU A 107 5.36 -5.16 5.88
CA LEU A 107 4.03 -4.63 6.20
C LEU A 107 3.71 -4.62 7.71
N ARG A 108 4.35 -5.48 8.51
CA ARG A 108 4.20 -5.47 9.98
C ARG A 108 4.86 -4.26 10.65
N LYS A 109 5.74 -3.53 9.96
CA LYS A 109 6.40 -2.34 10.52
C LYS A 109 5.39 -1.19 10.67
N PRO A 110 5.42 -0.43 11.78
CA PRO A 110 4.54 0.71 11.96
C PRO A 110 4.68 1.74 10.84
N GLY A 111 3.55 2.14 10.25
CA GLY A 111 3.50 3.14 9.17
C GLY A 111 3.80 2.60 7.77
N SER A 112 4.10 1.31 7.62
CA SER A 112 4.12 0.66 6.31
C SER A 112 2.70 0.53 5.76
N VAL A 113 2.56 0.66 4.44
CA VAL A 113 1.31 0.43 3.71
C VAL A 113 1.58 -0.52 2.55
N GLY A 114 0.51 -1.18 2.07
CA GLY A 114 0.57 -2.10 0.94
C GLY A 114 1.03 -1.41 -0.34
N ILE A 115 1.65 -2.19 -1.23
CA ILE A 115 2.13 -1.72 -2.54
C ILE A 115 1.02 -1.05 -3.36
N GLU A 116 -0.22 -1.55 -3.30
CA GLU A 116 -1.39 -0.98 -3.98
C GLU A 116 -1.64 0.47 -3.56
N THR A 117 -1.59 0.73 -2.26
CA THR A 117 -1.78 2.07 -1.69
C THR A 117 -0.66 3.01 -2.13
N VAL A 118 0.59 2.53 -2.13
CA VAL A 118 1.74 3.32 -2.56
C VAL A 118 1.66 3.65 -4.05
N LEU A 119 1.31 2.68 -4.89
CA LEU A 119 1.16 2.89 -6.34
C LEU A 119 0.01 3.86 -6.65
N LEU A 120 -1.09 3.78 -5.90
CA LEU A 120 -2.18 4.73 -6.04
C LEU A 120 -1.72 6.16 -5.73
N GLN A 121 -1.00 6.36 -4.61
CA GLN A 121 -0.43 7.65 -4.25
C GLN A 121 0.59 8.16 -5.28
N LEU A 122 1.36 7.25 -5.88
CA LEU A 122 2.33 7.58 -6.92
C LEU A 122 1.65 8.14 -8.18
N LEU A 123 0.50 7.58 -8.57
CA LEU A 123 -0.24 7.97 -9.78
C LEU A 123 -1.15 9.20 -9.57
N GLN A 124 -1.63 9.42 -8.34
CA GLN A 124 -2.57 10.48 -8.01
C GLN A 124 -2.02 11.89 -8.28
N GLY A 125 -0.78 12.17 -7.88
CA GLY A 125 -0.19 13.50 -8.08
C GLY A 125 -0.13 13.90 -9.56
N PRO A 126 0.49 13.09 -10.45
CA PRO A 126 0.50 13.36 -11.88
C PRO A 126 -0.90 13.46 -12.48
N HIS A 127 -1.82 12.58 -12.07
CA HIS A 127 -3.19 12.60 -12.56
C HIS A 127 -3.95 13.88 -12.19
N GLU A 128 -3.79 14.39 -10.97
CA GLU A 128 -4.38 15.67 -10.55
C GLU A 128 -3.85 16.83 -11.39
N LEU A 129 -2.54 16.89 -11.64
CA LEU A 129 -1.96 17.95 -12.47
C LEU A 129 -2.45 17.92 -13.92
N VAL A 130 -2.65 16.72 -14.48
CA VAL A 130 -3.21 16.55 -15.83
C VAL A 130 -4.69 16.93 -15.85
N ASN A 131 -5.47 16.46 -14.89
CA ASN A 131 -6.91 16.71 -14.80
C ASN A 131 -7.24 18.21 -14.64
N GLU A 132 -6.46 18.92 -13.82
CA GLU A 132 -6.59 20.37 -13.64
C GLU A 132 -5.96 21.19 -14.78
N CYS A 133 -5.48 20.53 -15.85
CA CYS A 133 -4.86 21.16 -17.01
C CYS A 133 -3.64 22.04 -16.66
N ILE A 134 -2.94 21.72 -15.57
CA ILE A 134 -1.76 22.45 -15.11
C ILE A 134 -0.53 22.02 -15.90
N ILE A 135 -0.43 20.73 -16.21
CA ILE A 135 0.64 20.19 -17.05
C ILE A 135 0.04 19.62 -18.33
N GLU A 136 0.78 19.75 -19.43
CA GLU A 136 0.46 19.07 -20.67
C GLU A 136 0.89 17.59 -20.57
N ALA A 137 -0.02 16.68 -20.91
CA ALA A 137 0.26 15.26 -21.09
C ALA A 137 -0.37 14.79 -22.40
N THR A 138 0.15 13.69 -22.97
CA THR A 138 -0.49 13.10 -24.15
C THR A 138 -1.83 12.47 -23.76
N VAL A 139 -2.76 12.39 -24.73
CA VAL A 139 -4.06 11.71 -24.53
C VAL A 139 -3.87 10.27 -24.04
N ASP A 140 -2.80 9.61 -24.49
CA ASP A 140 -2.46 8.26 -24.08
C ASP A 140 -1.98 8.21 -22.61
N GLN A 141 -1.14 9.15 -22.18
CA GLN A 141 -0.69 9.25 -20.79
C GLN A 141 -1.85 9.52 -19.82
N ASP A 142 -2.77 10.43 -20.17
CA ASP A 142 -3.97 10.71 -19.38
C ASP A 142 -4.85 9.45 -19.25
N HIS A 143 -5.09 8.77 -20.37
CA HIS A 143 -5.85 7.52 -20.37
C HIS A 143 -5.20 6.44 -19.51
N GLN A 144 -3.89 6.24 -19.65
CA GLN A 144 -3.14 5.23 -18.88
C GLN A 144 -3.13 5.55 -17.37
N LEU A 145 -3.04 6.83 -16.98
CA LEU A 145 -3.16 7.24 -15.57
C LEU A 145 -4.53 6.89 -15.01
N ALA A 146 -5.60 7.25 -15.72
CA ALA A 146 -6.96 6.97 -15.30
C ALA A 146 -7.23 5.46 -15.22
N GLU A 147 -6.76 4.67 -16.19
CA GLU A 147 -6.85 3.21 -16.18
C GLU A 147 -6.12 2.62 -14.96
N ALA A 148 -4.86 3.00 -14.74
CA ALA A 148 -4.05 2.49 -13.63
C ALA A 148 -4.66 2.80 -12.25
N ILE A 149 -5.17 4.02 -12.06
CA ILE A 149 -5.87 4.41 -10.83
C ILE A 149 -7.13 3.57 -10.64
N ASN A 150 -7.93 3.38 -11.69
CA ASN A 150 -9.15 2.56 -11.61
C ASN A 150 -8.84 1.09 -11.28
N GLU A 151 -7.80 0.51 -11.90
CA GLU A 151 -7.34 -0.85 -11.58
C GLU A 151 -6.98 -0.99 -10.09
N LEU A 152 -6.26 -0.01 -9.53
CA LEU A 152 -5.85 -0.02 -8.12
C LEU A 152 -7.02 0.18 -7.17
N VAL A 153 -7.96 1.07 -7.49
CA VAL A 153 -9.15 1.31 -6.66
C VAL A 153 -10.05 0.08 -6.62
N VAL A 154 -10.23 -0.61 -7.74
CA VAL A 154 -11.02 -1.85 -7.82
C VAL A 154 -10.33 -3.00 -7.09
N SER A 155 -8.99 -3.03 -7.11
CA SER A 155 -8.19 -4.10 -6.50
C SER A 155 -7.96 -3.94 -5.00
N GLN A 156 -8.17 -2.74 -4.44
CA GLN A 156 -8.08 -2.55 -2.99
C GLN A 156 -9.25 -3.28 -2.29
N PRO A 157 -8.99 -4.15 -1.29
CA PRO A 157 -10.05 -4.62 -0.43
C PRO A 157 -10.72 -3.38 0.21
N PRO A 158 -12.06 -3.37 0.36
CA PRO A 158 -12.74 -2.23 0.96
C PRO A 158 -12.05 -1.93 2.29
N THR A 159 -11.52 -0.71 2.40
CA THR A 159 -10.98 -0.22 3.66
C THR A 159 -12.04 -0.49 4.72
N PRO A 160 -11.71 -1.10 5.87
CA PRO A 160 -12.65 -1.14 6.97
C PRO A 160 -12.81 0.31 7.44
N MET A 161 -13.76 1.01 6.83
CA MET A 161 -14.48 2.11 7.49
C MET A 161 -14.80 1.57 8.89
N ASN A 162 -14.40 2.31 9.93
CA ASN A 162 -14.63 2.01 11.35
C ASN A 162 -16.03 1.41 11.62
N LEU A 163 -16.17 0.12 11.35
CA LEU A 163 -17.31 -0.70 11.63
C LEU A 163 -16.75 -1.65 12.67
N THR A 164 -16.97 -1.27 13.92
CA THR A 164 -17.02 -2.19 15.06
C THR A 164 -17.40 -3.58 14.54
N ALA A 165 -16.45 -4.51 14.61
CA ALA A 165 -16.50 -5.82 13.98
C ALA A 165 -17.88 -6.47 14.09
N ALA A 166 -18.69 -6.34 13.05
CA ALA A 166 -19.97 -7.00 12.95
C ALA A 166 -19.75 -8.30 12.19
N VAL A 167 -19.52 -9.38 12.92
CA VAL A 167 -19.48 -10.72 12.34
C VAL A 167 -20.90 -11.08 11.91
N ALA A 168 -21.20 -10.95 10.62
CA ALA A 168 -22.47 -11.40 10.06
C ALA A 168 -22.41 -12.91 9.79
N HIS A 169 -23.07 -13.70 10.64
CA HIS A 169 -23.31 -15.12 10.38
C HIS A 169 -24.71 -15.31 9.79
N HIS A 170 -24.79 -15.83 8.56
CA HIS A 170 -26.06 -16.28 7.97
C HIS A 170 -26.15 -17.81 8.06
N GLY A 171 -26.81 -18.27 9.12
CA GLY A 171 -27.10 -19.67 9.40
C GLY A 171 -28.02 -19.78 10.61
N LYS A 172 -28.75 -20.90 10.75
CA LYS A 172 -29.62 -21.13 11.91
C LYS A 172 -28.85 -21.94 12.97
N GLY A 173 -28.47 -21.28 14.07
CA GLY A 173 -27.77 -21.87 15.21
C GLY A 173 -27.35 -20.78 16.20
N ASP A 174 -27.10 -21.13 17.46
CA ASP A 174 -26.69 -20.12 18.47
C ASP A 174 -25.26 -19.65 18.22
N ILE A 175 -25.08 -18.33 18.22
CA ILE A 175 -23.78 -17.67 18.11
C ILE A 175 -23.34 -17.24 19.51
N PHE A 176 -22.16 -17.67 19.94
CA PHE A 176 -21.51 -17.16 21.14
C PHE A 176 -20.23 -16.47 20.72
N SER A 177 -20.21 -15.15 20.84
CA SER A 177 -19.06 -14.32 20.49
C SER A 177 -18.55 -13.64 21.74
N ASN A 178 -17.23 -13.64 21.93
CA ASN A 178 -16.58 -12.86 22.97
C ASN A 178 -15.69 -11.81 22.32
N ALA A 179 -15.81 -10.55 22.72
CA ALA A 179 -14.89 -9.51 22.31
C ALA A 179 -13.85 -9.30 23.43
N SER A 180 -12.56 -9.37 23.07
CA SER A 180 -11.41 -9.21 23.98
C SER A 180 -11.22 -10.38 24.98
N ASN A 181 -10.52 -10.14 26.09
CA ASN A 181 -9.95 -11.13 27.02
C ASN A 181 -10.96 -11.87 27.93
N GLY A 182 -12.23 -11.94 27.55
CA GLY A 182 -13.21 -12.66 28.36
C GLY A 182 -13.07 -14.18 28.22
N ARG A 183 -13.62 -14.93 29.18
CA ARG A 183 -13.71 -16.40 29.13
C ARG A 183 -15.17 -16.79 28.93
N GLN A 184 -15.48 -17.54 27.87
CA GLN A 184 -16.83 -18.07 27.61
C GLN A 184 -16.90 -19.55 27.95
N ASN A 185 -17.79 -19.90 28.87
CA ASN A 185 -18.10 -21.28 29.22
C ASN A 185 -19.55 -21.55 28.81
N ILE A 186 -19.74 -22.33 27.74
CA ILE A 186 -21.07 -22.60 27.17
C ILE A 186 -21.39 -24.08 27.39
N ASN A 187 -22.57 -24.36 27.92
CA ASN A 187 -23.13 -25.71 28.04
C ASN A 187 -24.52 -25.72 27.39
N LYS A 188 -24.74 -26.63 26.43
CA LYS A 188 -25.99 -26.74 25.67
C LYS A 188 -26.82 -27.98 26.03
N GLY A 189 -26.52 -28.65 27.14
CA GLY A 189 -27.23 -29.86 27.58
C GLY A 189 -27.46 -29.91 29.09
N ASN A 190 -28.11 -30.97 29.56
CA ASN A 190 -28.50 -31.13 30.98
C ASN A 190 -27.34 -31.51 31.93
N GLY A 191 -26.09 -31.34 31.52
CA GLY A 191 -24.91 -31.63 32.35
C GLY A 191 -24.60 -30.47 33.31
N ALA A 192 -23.96 -30.77 34.45
CA ALA A 192 -23.41 -29.73 35.33
C ALA A 192 -22.05 -29.25 34.81
N GLN A 193 -21.86 -27.94 34.68
CA GLN A 193 -20.58 -27.35 34.28
C GLN A 193 -19.88 -26.78 35.52
N TYR A 194 -18.72 -27.32 35.87
CA TYR A 194 -17.88 -26.82 36.96
C TYR A 194 -16.79 -25.92 36.40
N ILE A 195 -16.76 -24.66 36.85
CA ILE A 195 -15.76 -23.67 36.45
C ILE A 195 -15.01 -23.28 37.72
N SER A 196 -13.71 -23.56 37.78
CA SER A 196 -12.83 -23.11 38.86
C SER A 196 -11.53 -22.55 38.27
N ASP A 197 -11.04 -21.45 38.82
CA ASP A 197 -9.74 -20.89 38.46
C ASP A 197 -8.57 -21.55 39.21
N ARG A 198 -8.86 -22.40 40.23
CA ARG A 198 -7.87 -23.27 40.90
C ARG A 198 -8.50 -24.60 41.30
N MET A 199 -7.93 -25.70 40.81
CA MET A 199 -8.21 -27.05 41.35
C MET A 199 -7.28 -27.31 42.54
N SER A 200 -7.84 -27.54 43.72
CA SER A 200 -7.14 -28.22 44.81
C SER A 200 -7.52 -29.70 44.74
N LEU A 201 -6.59 -30.55 44.30
CA LEU A 201 -6.75 -31.99 44.41
C LEU A 201 -6.28 -32.39 45.82
N ASP A 202 -7.20 -32.48 46.77
CA ASP A 202 -6.86 -33.06 48.07
C ASP A 202 -6.91 -34.59 47.95
N SER A 203 -5.87 -35.16 47.36
CA SER A 203 -5.65 -36.60 47.36
C SER A 203 -4.97 -37.01 48.65
N LYS A 204 -5.76 -37.26 49.70
CA LYS A 204 -5.33 -38.13 50.80
C LYS A 204 -6.01 -39.49 50.66
N PRO A 205 -5.27 -40.59 50.39
CA PRO A 205 -5.78 -41.92 50.67
C PRO A 205 -5.93 -42.06 52.19
N ARG A 206 -7.13 -42.38 52.65
CA ARG A 206 -7.33 -42.88 54.02
C ARG A 206 -6.77 -44.30 54.06
N SER A 207 -5.74 -44.50 54.88
CA SER A 207 -5.36 -45.80 55.44
C SER A 207 -6.47 -46.34 56.34
#